data_AF-A0A955MZX1-F1
#
_entry.id   AF-A0A955MZX1-F1
#
_cell.length_a   1.000
_cell.length_b   1.000
_cell.length_c   1.000
_cell.angle_alpha   90.00
_cell.angle_beta   90.00
_cell.angle_gamma   90.00
#
_symmetry.space_group_name_H-M   'P 1'
#
loop_
_entity.id
_entity.type
_entity.pdbx_description
1 polymer ?
#
loop_
_entity_poly.entity_id
_entity_poly.type
_entity_poly.pdbx_seq_one_letter_code
_entity_poly.pdbx_strand_id
1 'polypeptide(L)'
;MRLRFNRGHYFQALDQRGREYPTKWRTLLFAKGFGPREVGNFGVTESLNNFLFNLLGVPAPYTHWIHLRVVDEAEESPLSPGGQYTGDFWGMFLAMEDYDSRFLDAHDLPKGNLYKLTDGVTAGLLQLRYQAKDSVSNGGDYNNIRFSLHPAADENFIRTFVDVDHWSRYETVQQAIRHYDLGVYPDRENISAPVDTPALKNMAWFFRPDPSSEYGKLMPLPWDHEQSWGESGAHQGWDMPLYAVIDPQITDGRAKVDYTGGPRQKESVYIEYRNVLREFRDLVWNQETLPPLIDRFASVITDFVPADRDRWKDNPLSQGTLTDFGPLEDKIADMNVFAFVGGTHWPTLDRPNTSMVAPGGRAVELDERSNYGGDDVSIPDKPAVASIGDASFPAYDLRFETSPFSDPQGDGTFAALKWRLAEITDPDAPAYDPEADPILEWTEIWSSGEIVTEDYQIQIPSSAVEPGHSYRVRSRMKDETGRWGHWSDPVEFTVAQVATISPGDMIVSEFLANANGNDDFKEWIELYNTTGADLDIRGLQIRDNESDSHIIQGSTPVIVPSKGYLVIGESTDTAVNGGAPVQYSFDNDITLGNSGDEIYLLNQGVVIHSVVYGDFTPGEDPVVSTIAESPTQG
;
A
#
# COMPACT_ATOMS: atom_id res chain seq x y z
N MET A 1 27.92 -6.70 -13.19
CA MET A 1 29.19 -5.94 -12.97
C MET A 1 29.11 -5.21 -11.64
N ARG A 2 30.23 -4.81 -11.03
CA ARG A 2 30.22 -4.01 -9.79
C ARG A 2 31.20 -2.85 -9.91
N LEU A 3 30.73 -1.62 -9.68
CA LEU A 3 31.58 -0.45 -9.56
C LEU A 3 31.58 0.02 -8.11
N ARG A 4 32.76 0.16 -7.53
CA ARG A 4 32.93 0.55 -6.12
C ARG A 4 33.56 1.92 -6.04
N PHE A 5 32.88 2.85 -5.37
CA PHE A 5 33.35 4.21 -5.21
C PHE A 5 34.32 4.35 -4.02
N ASN A 6 35.20 5.35 -4.13
CA ASN A 6 36.18 5.65 -3.09
C ASN A 6 35.50 6.10 -1.80
N ARG A 7 36.14 5.81 -0.67
CA ARG A 7 35.63 6.24 0.64
C ARG A 7 35.53 7.76 0.70
N GLY A 8 34.38 8.28 1.14
CA GLY A 8 34.10 9.72 1.18
C GLY A 8 33.64 10.31 -0.15
N HIS A 9 33.63 9.53 -1.23
CA HIS A 9 33.21 9.93 -2.58
C HIS A 9 32.12 8.99 -3.11
N TYR A 10 31.13 8.68 -2.27
CA TYR A 10 30.00 7.84 -2.65
C TYR A 10 29.12 8.55 -3.68
N PHE A 11 28.47 7.77 -4.54
CA PHE A 11 27.67 8.25 -5.66
C PHE A 11 26.27 8.63 -5.19
N GLN A 12 25.81 9.84 -5.52
CA GLN A 12 24.42 10.24 -5.34
C GLN A 12 23.64 9.73 -6.55
N ALA A 13 23.01 8.57 -6.40
CA ALA A 13 22.16 8.01 -7.44
C ALA A 13 20.82 8.77 -7.47
N LEU A 14 20.27 8.88 -8.67
CA LEU A 14 18.93 9.42 -8.92
C LEU A 14 18.04 8.28 -9.43
N ASP A 15 16.75 8.35 -9.12
CA ASP A 15 15.76 7.49 -9.76
C ASP A 15 15.47 7.94 -11.20
N GLN A 16 14.55 7.23 -11.87
CA GLN A 16 14.15 7.51 -13.25
C GLN A 16 13.50 8.87 -13.48
N ARG A 17 13.11 9.55 -12.40
CA ARG A 17 12.49 10.89 -12.42
C ARG A 17 13.47 11.98 -12.00
N GLY A 18 14.74 11.63 -11.81
CA GLY A 18 15.79 12.56 -11.40
C GLY A 18 15.77 12.89 -9.90
N ARG A 19 15.03 12.14 -9.08
CA ARG A 19 14.97 12.37 -7.62
C ARG A 19 16.12 11.63 -6.94
N GLU A 20 16.74 12.28 -5.96
CA GLU A 20 17.82 11.67 -5.18
C GLU A 20 17.31 10.49 -4.35
N TYR A 21 18.01 9.35 -4.39
CA TYR A 21 17.78 8.31 -3.39
C TYR A 21 18.21 8.79 -1.99
N PRO A 22 17.59 8.28 -0.91
CA PRO A 22 17.84 8.76 0.45
C PRO A 22 19.29 8.65 0.92
N THR A 23 20.09 7.76 0.31
CA THR A 23 21.51 7.61 0.64
C THR A 23 22.41 7.53 -0.58
N LYS A 24 23.67 7.97 -0.40
CA LYS A 24 24.73 7.81 -1.41
C LYS A 24 25.22 6.37 -1.46
N TRP A 25 25.41 5.86 -2.66
CA TRP A 25 25.82 4.48 -2.91
C TRP A 25 27.33 4.34 -2.90
N ARG A 26 27.82 3.40 -2.09
CA ARG A 26 29.24 3.00 -2.09
C ARG A 26 29.56 2.05 -3.24
N THR A 27 28.58 1.24 -3.60
CA THR A 27 28.68 0.20 -4.62
C THR A 27 27.50 0.36 -5.56
N LEU A 28 27.78 0.42 -6.86
CA LEU A 28 26.79 0.32 -7.92
C LEU A 28 26.85 -1.09 -8.49
N LEU A 29 25.77 -1.85 -8.33
CA LEU A 29 25.62 -3.17 -8.93
C LEU A 29 24.91 -3.04 -10.27
N PHE A 30 25.37 -3.79 -11.26
CA PHE A 30 24.82 -3.80 -12.61
C PHE A 30 24.30 -5.20 -12.91
N ALA A 31 22.98 -5.32 -13.07
CA ALA A 31 22.34 -6.45 -13.72
C ALA A 31 22.23 -6.17 -15.22
N LYS A 32 22.38 -7.22 -16.03
CA LYS A 32 22.33 -7.11 -17.49
C LYS A 32 20.90 -7.17 -18.06
N GLY A 33 19.90 -7.47 -17.23
CA GLY A 33 18.52 -7.63 -17.70
C GLY A 33 18.29 -8.89 -18.53
N PHE A 34 19.00 -9.98 -18.20
CA PHE A 34 18.89 -11.27 -18.87
C PHE A 34 18.59 -12.37 -17.85
N GLY A 35 17.69 -13.28 -18.20
CA GLY A 35 17.43 -14.51 -17.46
C GLY A 35 18.32 -15.68 -17.91
N PRO A 36 18.37 -16.78 -17.12
CA PRO A 36 19.25 -17.94 -17.36
C PRO A 36 18.87 -18.76 -18.61
N ARG A 37 17.71 -18.49 -19.21
CA ARG A 37 17.19 -19.22 -20.38
C ARG A 37 17.39 -18.51 -21.70
N GLU A 38 18.31 -17.54 -21.74
CA GLU A 38 18.49 -16.70 -22.91
C GLU A 38 17.17 -15.98 -23.25
N VAL A 39 16.44 -15.54 -22.21
CA VAL A 39 15.26 -14.69 -22.35
C VAL A 39 15.65 -13.31 -21.83
N GLY A 40 15.45 -12.31 -22.67
CA GLY A 40 15.64 -10.91 -22.31
C GLY A 40 14.47 -10.44 -21.48
N ASN A 41 14.75 -9.88 -20.31
CA ASN A 41 13.74 -9.21 -19.48
C ASN A 41 13.99 -7.69 -19.41
N PHE A 42 15.11 -7.20 -19.96
CA PHE A 42 15.50 -5.79 -20.02
C PHE A 42 15.53 -5.09 -18.65
N GLY A 43 15.60 -5.85 -17.55
CA GLY A 43 15.50 -5.36 -16.18
C GLY A 43 14.08 -4.96 -15.73
N VAL A 44 13.06 -5.14 -16.58
CA VAL A 44 11.67 -4.77 -16.25
C VAL A 44 11.09 -5.64 -15.14
N THR A 45 11.37 -6.94 -15.16
CA THR A 45 10.92 -7.88 -14.15
C THR A 45 11.54 -7.56 -12.80
N GLU A 46 12.86 -7.39 -12.73
CA GLU A 46 13.57 -7.08 -11.49
C GLU A 46 13.11 -5.75 -10.88
N SER A 47 12.91 -4.73 -11.71
CA SER A 47 12.43 -3.40 -11.29
C SER A 47 11.01 -3.46 -10.75
N LEU A 48 10.09 -4.11 -11.47
CA LEU A 48 8.71 -4.31 -11.03
C LEU A 48 8.65 -5.17 -9.76
N ASN A 49 9.45 -6.23 -9.66
CA ASN A 49 9.48 -7.07 -8.47
C ASN A 49 9.92 -6.28 -7.24
N ASN A 50 11.00 -5.50 -7.34
CA ASN A 50 11.45 -4.64 -6.25
C ASN A 50 10.39 -3.58 -5.88
N PHE A 51 9.67 -3.05 -6.87
CA PHE A 51 8.54 -2.17 -6.60
C PHE A 51 7.42 -2.88 -5.84
N LEU A 52 7.00 -4.09 -6.26
CA LEU A 52 5.96 -4.86 -5.59
C LEU A 52 6.35 -5.22 -4.14
N PHE A 53 7.60 -5.63 -3.89
CA PHE A 53 8.07 -5.85 -2.53
C PHE A 53 8.00 -4.57 -1.68
N ASN A 54 8.54 -3.45 -2.19
CA ASN A 54 8.50 -2.17 -1.47
C ASN A 54 7.06 -1.67 -1.25
N LEU A 55 6.16 -1.87 -2.22
CA LEU A 55 4.73 -1.53 -2.11
C LEU A 55 4.11 -2.25 -0.91
N LEU A 56 4.43 -3.52 -0.69
CA LEU A 56 3.92 -4.31 0.44
C LEU A 56 4.67 -4.02 1.76
N GLY A 57 5.63 -3.10 1.77
CA GLY A 57 6.45 -2.78 2.94
C GLY A 57 7.57 -3.79 3.20
N VAL A 58 7.95 -4.58 2.20
CA VAL A 58 9.14 -5.45 2.24
C VAL A 58 10.30 -4.68 1.60
N PRO A 59 11.30 -4.22 2.38
CA PRO A 59 12.40 -3.44 1.84
C PRO A 59 13.15 -4.22 0.76
N ALA A 60 13.19 -3.64 -0.44
CA ALA A 60 13.83 -4.24 -1.61
C ALA A 60 14.74 -3.22 -2.29
N PRO A 61 15.89 -3.63 -2.86
CA PRO A 61 16.86 -2.72 -3.45
C PRO A 61 16.22 -1.73 -4.42
N TYR A 62 16.56 -0.45 -4.28
CA TYR A 62 16.20 0.52 -5.31
C TYR A 62 16.88 0.18 -6.63
N THR A 63 16.15 0.37 -7.72
CA THR A 63 16.64 0.09 -9.07
C THR A 63 16.33 1.21 -10.05
N HIS A 64 17.23 1.39 -11.02
CA HIS A 64 17.04 2.29 -12.14
C HIS A 64 17.87 1.79 -13.34
N TRP A 65 17.32 1.83 -14.53
CA TRP A 65 18.05 1.66 -15.78
C TRP A 65 19.10 2.75 -15.99
N ILE A 66 20.21 2.31 -16.55
CA ILE A 66 21.30 3.14 -17.06
C ILE A 66 21.74 2.57 -18.41
N HIS A 67 22.42 3.38 -19.22
CA HIS A 67 23.25 2.85 -20.28
C HIS A 67 24.72 3.15 -19.98
N LEU A 68 25.61 2.24 -20.38
CA LEU A 68 27.04 2.46 -20.25
C LEU A 68 27.60 2.94 -21.59
N ARG A 69 28.41 3.99 -21.54
CA ARG A 69 29.16 4.49 -22.69
C ARG A 69 30.64 4.56 -22.36
N VAL A 70 31.50 4.03 -23.23
CA VAL A 70 32.96 4.14 -23.14
C VAL A 70 33.42 4.92 -24.36
N VAL A 71 33.81 6.18 -24.15
CA VAL A 71 34.28 7.05 -25.23
C VAL A 71 35.79 6.87 -25.38
N ASP A 72 36.20 6.05 -26.35
CA ASP A 72 37.62 5.80 -26.64
C ASP A 72 38.04 6.16 -28.08
N GLU A 73 37.07 6.36 -28.99
CA GLU A 73 37.29 6.79 -30.37
C GLU A 73 36.45 8.04 -30.73
N ALA A 74 36.65 8.57 -31.95
CA ALA A 74 35.94 9.77 -32.41
C ALA A 74 34.49 9.52 -32.89
N GLU A 75 34.17 8.28 -33.29
CA GLU A 75 32.85 7.88 -33.77
C GLU A 75 32.17 6.97 -32.75
N GLU A 76 31.00 7.37 -32.23
CA GLU A 76 30.23 6.57 -31.27
C GLU A 76 29.84 5.20 -31.82
N SER A 77 29.51 5.11 -33.11
CA SER A 77 29.19 3.87 -33.79
C SER A 77 29.94 3.85 -35.13
N PRO A 78 31.11 3.17 -35.21
CA PRO A 78 31.90 3.15 -36.41
C PRO A 78 31.10 2.64 -37.62
N LEU A 79 31.28 3.29 -38.79
CA LEU A 79 30.60 2.87 -40.03
C LEU A 79 31.17 1.58 -40.64
N SER A 80 32.27 1.06 -40.10
CA SER A 80 32.88 -0.19 -40.54
C SER A 80 31.94 -1.39 -40.31
N PRO A 81 32.02 -2.46 -41.12
CA PRO A 81 31.30 -3.70 -40.83
C PRO A 81 31.55 -4.18 -39.39
N GLY A 82 30.49 -4.39 -38.62
CA GLY A 82 30.56 -4.75 -37.20
C GLY A 82 30.79 -3.59 -36.23
N GLY A 83 30.80 -2.34 -36.70
CA GLY A 83 30.97 -1.16 -35.86
C GLY A 83 29.88 -0.97 -34.81
N GLN A 84 28.67 -1.48 -35.05
CA GLN A 84 27.62 -1.55 -34.03
C GLN A 84 28.05 -2.31 -32.77
N TYR A 85 28.98 -3.28 -32.88
CA TYR A 85 29.49 -4.10 -31.77
C TYR A 85 30.72 -3.51 -31.07
N THR A 86 31.39 -2.54 -31.71
CA THR A 86 32.68 -2.00 -31.22
C THR A 86 32.62 -0.51 -30.88
N GLY A 87 31.50 0.16 -31.11
CA GLY A 87 31.30 1.56 -30.73
C GLY A 87 31.14 1.80 -29.22
N ASP A 88 31.01 3.07 -28.85
CA ASP A 88 31.01 3.59 -27.48
C ASP A 88 29.83 3.12 -26.64
N PHE A 89 28.69 2.78 -27.26
CA PHE A 89 27.50 2.31 -26.55
C PHE A 89 27.64 0.84 -26.15
N TRP A 90 27.70 0.57 -24.83
CA TRP A 90 27.93 -0.77 -24.28
C TRP A 90 26.65 -1.47 -23.82
N GLY A 91 25.50 -0.89 -24.13
CA GLY A 91 24.18 -1.44 -23.80
C GLY A 91 23.57 -0.84 -22.54
N MET A 92 22.36 -1.33 -22.28
CA MET A 92 21.55 -1.03 -21.12
C MET A 92 21.87 -1.98 -19.96
N PHE A 93 21.76 -1.45 -18.75
CA PHE A 93 21.94 -2.19 -17.51
C PHE A 93 20.90 -1.72 -16.51
N LEU A 94 20.52 -2.60 -15.60
CA LEU A 94 19.80 -2.21 -14.40
C LEU A 94 20.82 -1.94 -13.28
N ALA A 95 20.88 -0.70 -12.84
CA ALA A 95 21.60 -0.33 -11.63
C ALA A 95 20.76 -0.71 -10.40
N MET A 96 21.41 -1.33 -9.42
CA MET A 96 20.76 -1.78 -8.19
C MET A 96 21.53 -1.35 -6.95
N GLU A 97 20.79 -0.96 -5.93
CA GLU A 97 21.28 -0.78 -4.56
C GLU A 97 21.89 -2.09 -4.02
N ASP A 98 22.93 -1.99 -3.17
CA ASP A 98 23.58 -3.15 -2.54
C ASP A 98 23.17 -3.28 -1.07
N TYR A 99 23.10 -4.51 -0.58
CA TYR A 99 22.84 -4.79 0.83
C TYR A 99 24.05 -4.44 1.68
N ASP A 100 23.96 -3.30 2.35
CA ASP A 100 24.93 -2.82 3.31
C ASP A 100 24.25 -1.88 4.34
N SER A 101 25.03 -1.20 5.19
CA SER A 101 24.44 -0.34 6.21
C SER A 101 23.63 0.85 5.66
N ARG A 102 23.90 1.31 4.42
CA ARG A 102 23.16 2.40 3.76
C ARG A 102 21.81 1.94 3.28
N PHE A 103 21.68 0.69 2.82
CA PHE A 103 20.38 0.10 2.51
C PHE A 103 19.46 0.22 3.73
N LEU A 104 19.96 -0.11 4.93
CA LEU A 104 19.17 0.06 6.15
C LEU A 104 18.77 1.53 6.38
N ASP A 105 19.67 2.49 6.16
CA ASP A 105 19.33 3.92 6.28
C ASP A 105 18.33 4.39 5.21
N ALA A 106 18.43 3.85 4.00
CA ALA A 106 17.61 4.28 2.86
C ALA A 106 16.16 3.79 2.96
N HIS A 107 15.94 2.67 3.64
CA HIS A 107 14.64 2.04 3.85
C HIS A 107 14.11 2.24 5.29
N ASP A 108 14.67 3.21 6.03
CA ASP A 108 14.31 3.54 7.42
C ASP A 108 14.27 2.32 8.38
N LEU A 109 15.22 1.40 8.19
CA LEU A 109 15.33 0.21 9.01
C LEU A 109 16.19 0.47 10.25
N PRO A 110 15.80 -0.09 11.41
CA PRO A 110 16.65 -0.06 12.59
C PRO A 110 17.99 -0.77 12.32
N LYS A 111 19.02 -0.44 13.10
CA LYS A 111 20.32 -1.13 12.96
C LYS A 111 20.25 -2.54 13.56
N GLY A 112 20.08 -3.53 12.68
CA GLY A 112 20.20 -4.96 12.97
C GLY A 112 21.28 -5.65 12.12
N ASN A 113 21.55 -6.92 12.36
CA ASN A 113 22.48 -7.69 11.54
C ASN A 113 21.89 -7.98 10.15
N LEU A 114 22.71 -7.85 9.11
CA LEU A 114 22.32 -8.08 7.72
C LEU A 114 23.27 -9.08 7.07
N TYR A 115 22.71 -10.15 6.52
CA TYR A 115 23.41 -11.23 5.84
C TYR A 115 22.90 -11.33 4.40
N LYS A 116 23.79 -11.41 3.41
CA LYS A 116 23.41 -11.65 2.01
C LYS A 116 23.80 -13.07 1.65
N LEU A 117 22.80 -13.89 1.35
CA LEU A 117 22.99 -15.33 1.24
C LEU A 117 23.70 -15.68 -0.07
N THR A 118 24.46 -16.78 -0.06
CA THR A 118 25.27 -17.24 -1.18
C THR A 118 25.20 -18.75 -1.25
N ASP A 119 24.97 -19.28 -2.45
CA ASP A 119 24.89 -20.71 -2.68
C ASP A 119 26.12 -21.46 -2.16
N GLY A 120 25.91 -22.55 -1.45
CA GLY A 120 26.96 -23.37 -0.85
C GLY A 120 27.62 -22.79 0.41
N VAL A 121 27.25 -21.57 0.86
CA VAL A 121 27.87 -20.93 2.03
C VAL A 121 26.93 -21.02 3.24
N THR A 122 27.31 -21.85 4.22
CA THR A 122 26.49 -22.08 5.42
C THR A 122 26.95 -21.31 6.66
N ALA A 123 28.17 -20.80 6.68
CA ALA A 123 28.71 -20.04 7.80
C ALA A 123 28.22 -18.58 7.75
N GLY A 124 27.33 -18.21 8.68
CA GLY A 124 26.72 -16.86 8.73
C GLY A 124 27.73 -15.71 8.66
N LEU A 125 28.83 -15.79 9.41
CA LEU A 125 29.86 -14.73 9.43
C LEU A 125 30.54 -14.49 8.07
N LEU A 126 30.55 -15.47 7.15
CA LEU A 126 31.05 -15.26 5.78
C LEU A 126 30.05 -14.51 4.89
N GLN A 127 28.79 -14.47 5.30
CA GLN A 127 27.68 -13.87 4.56
C GLN A 127 27.27 -12.50 5.12
N LEU A 128 27.81 -12.13 6.29
CA LEU A 128 27.56 -10.86 6.97
C LEU A 128 27.94 -9.67 6.06
N ARG A 129 27.02 -8.71 5.95
CA ARG A 129 27.18 -7.45 5.21
C ARG A 129 27.19 -6.25 6.14
N TYR A 130 26.46 -6.33 7.24
CA TYR A 130 26.49 -5.34 8.30
C TYR A 130 26.26 -6.00 9.66
N GLN A 131 27.13 -5.66 10.62
CA GLN A 131 27.02 -6.03 12.03
C GLN A 131 26.52 -4.80 12.79
N ALA A 132 25.34 -4.90 13.40
CA ALA A 132 24.87 -3.84 14.27
C ALA A 132 25.63 -3.88 15.61
N LYS A 133 25.80 -2.69 16.22
CA LYS A 133 26.56 -2.51 17.46
C LYS A 133 26.00 -3.33 18.63
N ASP A 134 24.67 -3.39 18.72
CA ASP A 134 23.96 -3.99 19.85
C ASP A 134 23.40 -5.39 19.52
N SER A 135 23.70 -5.92 18.32
CA SER A 135 23.34 -7.28 17.90
C SER A 135 24.48 -8.26 18.17
N VAL A 136 24.14 -9.55 18.24
CA VAL A 136 25.13 -10.62 18.44
C VAL A 136 26.20 -10.63 17.35
N SER A 137 27.47 -10.76 17.74
CA SER A 137 28.62 -10.69 16.81
C SER A 137 29.21 -12.04 16.41
N ASN A 138 28.63 -13.14 16.91
CA ASN A 138 29.10 -14.51 16.70
C ASN A 138 28.29 -15.26 15.62
N GLY A 139 27.31 -14.60 14.98
CA GLY A 139 26.38 -15.22 14.03
C GLY A 139 25.34 -16.15 14.68
N GLY A 140 25.09 -16.01 15.99
CA GLY A 140 24.13 -16.82 16.73
C GLY A 140 22.68 -16.66 16.25
N ASP A 141 22.31 -15.46 15.82
CA ASP A 141 21.04 -15.12 15.18
C ASP A 141 20.81 -15.94 13.89
N TYR A 142 21.78 -15.91 12.98
CA TYR A 142 21.79 -16.68 11.74
C TYR A 142 21.70 -18.18 12.01
N ASN A 143 22.52 -18.68 12.94
CA ASN A 143 22.57 -20.10 13.28
C ASN A 143 21.28 -20.57 13.95
N ASN A 144 20.65 -19.75 14.80
CA ASN A 144 19.36 -20.05 15.42
C ASN A 144 18.30 -20.34 14.35
N ILE A 145 18.19 -19.49 13.33
CA ILE A 145 17.27 -19.72 12.21
C ILE A 145 17.67 -20.99 11.43
N ARG A 146 18.93 -21.09 11.01
CA ARG A 146 19.38 -22.21 10.17
C ARG A 146 19.16 -23.58 10.83
N PHE A 147 19.40 -23.70 12.13
CA PHE A 147 19.32 -24.97 12.84
C PHE A 147 17.95 -25.25 13.47
N SER A 148 17.16 -24.22 13.78
CA SER A 148 15.93 -24.38 14.57
C SER A 148 14.65 -23.99 13.83
N LEU A 149 14.71 -23.22 12.74
CA LEU A 149 13.51 -22.91 11.93
C LEU A 149 13.20 -24.06 10.96
N HIS A 150 12.48 -25.06 11.46
CA HIS A 150 12.05 -26.24 10.72
C HIS A 150 10.67 -26.70 11.22
N PRO A 151 10.02 -27.69 10.59
CA PRO A 151 8.63 -28.03 10.92
C PRO A 151 8.37 -28.55 12.36
N ALA A 152 9.43 -28.93 13.09
CA ALA A 152 9.30 -29.30 14.50
C ALA A 152 9.40 -28.11 15.46
N ALA A 153 9.79 -26.93 14.97
CA ALA A 153 9.66 -25.68 15.71
C ALA A 153 8.19 -25.46 16.07
N ASP A 154 7.93 -25.06 17.31
CA ASP A 154 6.59 -24.65 17.71
C ASP A 154 6.28 -23.23 17.22
N GLU A 155 5.00 -22.85 17.30
CA GLU A 155 4.56 -21.53 16.89
C GLU A 155 5.22 -20.41 17.70
N ASN A 156 5.52 -20.66 18.99
CA ASN A 156 6.16 -19.69 19.86
C ASN A 156 7.58 -19.36 19.37
N PHE A 157 8.35 -20.35 18.93
CA PHE A 157 9.65 -20.13 18.29
C PHE A 157 9.50 -19.25 17.05
N ILE A 158 8.56 -19.58 16.16
CA ILE A 158 8.34 -18.82 14.92
C ILE A 158 8.01 -17.36 15.26
N ARG A 159 7.05 -17.12 16.15
CA ARG A 159 6.64 -15.76 16.54
C ARG A 159 7.73 -14.99 17.30
N THR A 160 8.64 -15.69 17.97
CA THR A 160 9.78 -15.08 18.68
C THR A 160 10.87 -14.63 17.70
N PHE A 161 11.18 -15.45 16.69
CA PHE A 161 12.38 -15.24 15.86
C PHE A 161 12.10 -14.92 14.39
N VAL A 162 10.84 -14.94 13.94
CA VAL A 162 10.42 -14.53 12.60
C VAL A 162 9.44 -13.37 12.73
N ASP A 163 9.65 -12.34 11.93
CA ASP A 163 8.65 -11.29 11.77
C ASP A 163 7.55 -11.79 10.82
N VAL A 164 6.49 -12.36 11.40
CA VAL A 164 5.43 -13.06 10.64
C VAL A 164 4.67 -12.14 9.68
N ASP A 165 4.42 -10.89 10.07
CA ASP A 165 3.76 -9.90 9.20
C ASP A 165 4.64 -9.58 7.99
N HIS A 166 5.92 -9.24 8.24
CA HIS A 166 6.89 -9.00 7.16
C HIS A 166 7.06 -10.23 6.26
N TRP A 167 7.22 -11.42 6.84
CA TRP A 167 7.34 -12.66 6.07
C TRP A 167 6.09 -12.93 5.22
N SER A 168 4.88 -12.72 5.75
CA SER A 168 3.64 -12.92 5.00
C SER A 168 3.56 -12.05 3.74
N ARG A 169 4.07 -10.81 3.83
CA ARG A 169 4.17 -9.88 2.69
C ARG A 169 5.24 -10.32 1.70
N TYR A 170 6.43 -10.72 2.19
CA TYR A 170 7.52 -11.23 1.35
C TYR A 170 7.08 -12.47 0.58
N GLU A 171 6.52 -13.46 1.28
CA GLU A 171 6.06 -14.72 0.71
C GLU A 171 4.96 -14.48 -0.32
N THR A 172 4.02 -13.57 -0.06
CA THR A 172 2.97 -13.20 -1.01
C THR A 172 3.55 -12.74 -2.36
N VAL A 173 4.49 -11.80 -2.37
CA VAL A 173 5.12 -11.32 -3.61
C VAL A 173 6.00 -12.41 -4.23
N GLN A 174 6.81 -13.11 -3.42
CA GLN A 174 7.69 -14.20 -3.86
C GLN A 174 6.91 -15.30 -4.57
N GLN A 175 5.72 -15.66 -4.06
CA GLN A 175 4.82 -16.60 -4.70
C GLN A 175 4.20 -15.99 -5.96
N ALA A 176 3.74 -14.75 -5.92
CA ALA A 176 3.10 -14.12 -7.08
C ALA A 176 4.03 -14.02 -8.29
N ILE A 177 5.27 -13.56 -8.11
CA ILE A 177 6.23 -13.44 -9.21
C ILE A 177 6.93 -14.76 -9.56
N ARG A 178 6.69 -15.83 -8.79
CA ARG A 178 7.36 -17.13 -8.92
C ARG A 178 8.89 -17.05 -8.75
N HIS A 179 9.34 -16.31 -7.75
CA HIS A 179 10.76 -16.23 -7.35
C HIS A 179 11.18 -17.48 -6.56
N TYR A 180 11.50 -18.56 -7.28
CA TYR A 180 11.54 -19.90 -6.69
C TYR A 180 12.93 -20.47 -6.42
N ASP A 181 14.00 -19.85 -6.93
CA ASP A 181 15.38 -20.35 -6.79
C ASP A 181 16.01 -19.98 -5.42
N LEU A 182 15.33 -20.31 -4.32
CA LEU A 182 15.73 -19.96 -2.95
C LEU A 182 16.60 -21.03 -2.27
N GLY A 183 16.62 -22.23 -2.87
CA GLY A 183 17.43 -23.39 -2.50
C GLY A 183 17.11 -24.07 -1.16
N VAL A 184 15.83 -24.05 -0.78
CA VAL A 184 15.25 -24.99 0.19
C VAL A 184 14.76 -26.24 -0.55
N TYR A 185 15.39 -27.40 -0.26
CA TYR A 185 15.14 -28.67 -0.97
C TYR A 185 14.74 -29.81 -0.03
N PRO A 186 13.44 -30.00 0.24
CA PRO A 186 13.00 -31.11 1.07
C PRO A 186 12.97 -32.47 0.36
N ASP A 187 13.07 -32.49 -0.97
CA ASP A 187 13.05 -33.71 -1.80
C ASP A 187 14.44 -34.14 -2.30
N ARG A 188 15.51 -33.37 -2.03
CA ARG A 188 16.81 -33.66 -2.66
C ARG A 188 17.56 -34.85 -2.10
N GLU A 189 17.46 -35.21 -0.82
CA GLU A 189 18.18 -36.39 -0.31
C GLU A 189 17.45 -37.00 0.88
N ASN A 190 17.78 -38.25 1.23
CA ASN A 190 17.42 -38.99 2.44
C ASN A 190 17.88 -38.29 3.75
N ILE A 191 17.91 -36.96 3.76
CA ILE A 191 18.45 -36.09 4.78
C ILE A 191 17.28 -35.26 5.31
N SER A 192 17.26 -35.10 6.62
CA SER A 192 16.33 -34.22 7.32
C SER A 192 16.60 -32.76 6.90
N ALA A 193 16.06 -32.33 5.76
CA ALA A 193 15.92 -30.91 5.47
C ALA A 193 15.15 -30.27 6.64
N PRO A 194 15.61 -29.14 7.20
CA PRO A 194 16.51 -28.15 6.59
C PRO A 194 17.91 -28.03 7.22
N VAL A 195 18.31 -28.91 8.14
CA VAL A 195 19.53 -28.73 8.96
C VAL A 195 20.83 -28.80 8.12
N ASP A 196 20.78 -29.52 7.00
CA ASP A 196 21.93 -29.84 6.14
C ASP A 196 21.81 -29.30 4.70
N THR A 197 20.80 -28.48 4.36
CA THR A 197 20.78 -27.86 3.02
C THR A 197 21.92 -26.85 2.90
N PRO A 198 22.83 -27.00 1.91
CA PRO A 198 23.92 -26.07 1.69
C PRO A 198 23.50 -24.82 0.90
N ALA A 199 22.24 -24.70 0.48
CA ALA A 199 21.87 -23.86 -0.66
C ALA A 199 20.87 -22.73 -0.34
N LEU A 200 20.98 -22.06 0.80
CA LEU A 200 20.21 -20.80 0.98
C LEU A 200 20.81 -19.71 0.09
N LYS A 201 20.05 -19.19 -0.87
CA LYS A 201 20.51 -18.17 -1.84
C LYS A 201 19.36 -17.26 -2.30
N ASN A 202 19.68 -16.28 -3.14
CA ASN A 202 18.73 -15.37 -3.80
C ASN A 202 17.77 -14.68 -2.80
N MET A 203 18.33 -14.34 -1.65
CA MET A 203 17.71 -13.51 -0.62
C MET A 203 18.80 -12.95 0.31
N ALA A 204 18.42 -11.98 1.13
CA ALA A 204 19.16 -11.56 2.31
C ALA A 204 18.34 -11.82 3.56
N TRP A 205 19.02 -12.00 4.69
CA TRP A 205 18.40 -12.09 6.00
C TRP A 205 18.79 -10.86 6.81
N PHE A 206 17.77 -10.10 7.20
CA PHE A 206 17.91 -9.02 8.15
C PHE A 206 17.31 -9.45 9.49
N PHE A 207 18.04 -9.19 10.57
CA PHE A 207 17.59 -9.48 11.93
C PHE A 207 17.19 -8.18 12.60
N ARG A 208 15.90 -7.84 12.53
CA ARG A 208 15.34 -6.64 13.13
C ARG A 208 15.51 -6.71 14.64
N PRO A 209 16.11 -5.69 15.29
CA PRO A 209 16.21 -5.66 16.75
C PRO A 209 14.83 -5.81 17.40
N ASP A 210 14.77 -6.65 18.43
CA ASP A 210 13.55 -6.89 19.20
C ASP A 210 13.91 -7.04 20.68
N PRO A 211 13.24 -6.32 21.59
CA PRO A 211 13.59 -6.36 23.01
C PRO A 211 13.32 -7.73 23.67
N SER A 212 12.52 -8.60 23.05
CA SER A 212 12.23 -9.95 23.57
C SER A 212 13.32 -10.98 23.27
N SER A 213 14.29 -10.66 22.39
CA SER A 213 15.30 -11.60 21.93
C SER A 213 16.61 -10.90 21.52
N GLU A 214 17.74 -11.36 22.05
CA GLU A 214 19.07 -10.86 21.63
C GLU A 214 19.40 -11.15 20.15
N TYR A 215 18.71 -12.12 19.54
CA TYR A 215 18.86 -12.46 18.12
C TYR A 215 18.01 -11.58 17.19
N GLY A 216 17.05 -10.81 17.72
CA GLY A 216 16.07 -10.11 16.92
C GLY A 216 15.11 -11.04 16.17
N LYS A 217 14.39 -10.47 15.20
CA LYS A 217 13.45 -11.17 14.33
C LYS A 217 13.94 -11.21 12.89
N LEU A 218 13.88 -12.38 12.28
CA LEU A 218 14.18 -12.60 10.87
C LEU A 218 13.16 -11.88 9.99
N MET A 219 13.68 -11.06 9.09
CA MET A 219 13.01 -10.48 7.92
C MET A 219 13.75 -10.96 6.66
N PRO A 220 13.16 -11.86 5.85
CA PRO A 220 13.69 -12.18 4.52
C PRO A 220 13.59 -10.95 3.60
N LEU A 221 14.64 -10.67 2.85
CA LEU A 221 14.69 -9.58 1.87
C LEU A 221 15.02 -10.14 0.47
N PRO A 222 14.39 -9.63 -0.61
CA PRO A 222 14.52 -10.19 -1.95
C PRO A 222 15.90 -9.93 -2.56
N TRP A 223 16.43 -10.89 -3.32
CA TRP A 223 17.67 -10.73 -4.07
C TRP A 223 17.68 -11.69 -5.26
N ASP A 224 18.33 -11.33 -6.37
CA ASP A 224 18.55 -12.25 -7.52
C ASP A 224 17.24 -12.94 -7.97
N HIS A 225 16.20 -12.13 -8.14
CA HIS A 225 14.85 -12.55 -8.54
C HIS A 225 14.57 -12.29 -10.01
N GLU A 226 15.61 -12.19 -10.84
CA GLU A 226 15.49 -12.11 -12.30
C GLU A 226 14.90 -13.39 -12.90
N GLN A 227 15.06 -14.52 -12.19
CA GLN A 227 14.42 -15.82 -12.47
C GLN A 227 12.98 -15.87 -11.92
N SER A 228 12.15 -14.97 -12.43
CA SER A 228 10.73 -14.81 -12.08
C SER A 228 9.89 -14.71 -13.36
N TRP A 229 8.56 -14.63 -13.22
CA TRP A 229 7.63 -14.53 -14.36
C TRP A 229 7.76 -15.70 -15.35
N GLY A 230 7.92 -16.90 -14.79
CA GLY A 230 7.88 -18.17 -15.53
C GLY A 230 9.23 -18.77 -15.92
N GLU A 231 10.33 -18.03 -15.80
CA GLU A 231 11.68 -18.60 -15.83
C GLU A 231 12.10 -19.01 -14.42
N SER A 232 11.71 -20.20 -13.97
CA SER A 232 12.21 -20.71 -12.69
C SER A 232 12.99 -22.02 -12.88
N GLY A 233 14.06 -22.18 -12.09
CA GLY A 233 14.68 -23.49 -11.85
C GLY A 233 13.65 -24.49 -11.30
N ALA A 234 14.02 -25.76 -11.20
CA ALA A 234 13.14 -26.86 -10.76
C ALA A 234 12.82 -26.82 -9.24
N HIS A 235 12.31 -25.69 -8.75
CA HIS A 235 12.17 -25.35 -7.34
C HIS A 235 10.72 -25.05 -6.97
N GLN A 236 10.36 -25.32 -5.72
CA GLN A 236 9.00 -25.22 -5.20
C GLN A 236 8.69 -23.81 -4.64
N GLY A 237 9.71 -22.93 -4.62
CA GLY A 237 9.60 -21.60 -4.06
C GLY A 237 9.31 -21.62 -2.58
N TRP A 238 9.96 -22.50 -1.84
CA TRP A 238 9.83 -22.53 -0.39
C TRP A 238 11.00 -21.79 0.22
N ASP A 239 10.70 -20.88 1.13
CA ASP A 239 11.68 -20.35 2.07
C ASP A 239 11.61 -21.14 3.40
N MET A 240 12.51 -20.79 4.33
CA MET A 240 12.61 -21.48 5.62
C MET A 240 11.36 -21.29 6.48
N PRO A 241 10.82 -20.05 6.65
CA PRO A 241 9.56 -19.88 7.37
C PRO A 241 8.37 -20.62 6.76
N LEU A 242 8.14 -20.58 5.45
CA LEU A 242 7.04 -21.32 4.82
C LEU A 242 7.15 -22.81 5.11
N TYR A 243 8.34 -23.38 4.91
CA TYR A 243 8.58 -24.80 5.18
C TYR A 243 8.26 -25.17 6.63
N ALA A 244 8.67 -24.33 7.59
CA ALA A 244 8.37 -24.55 9.01
C ALA A 244 6.87 -24.40 9.36
N VAL A 245 6.16 -23.51 8.66
CA VAL A 245 4.73 -23.24 8.89
C VAL A 245 3.85 -24.35 8.32
N ILE A 246 4.12 -24.85 7.11
CA ILE A 246 3.22 -25.80 6.44
C ILE A 246 3.54 -27.28 6.73
N ASP A 247 4.77 -27.61 7.19
CA ASP A 247 5.24 -29.00 7.40
C ASP A 247 4.93 -29.91 6.18
N PRO A 248 5.33 -29.54 4.96
CA PRO A 248 4.70 -30.09 3.76
C PRO A 248 4.96 -31.60 3.64
N GLN A 249 3.90 -32.39 3.44
CA GLN A 249 4.01 -33.81 3.09
C GLN A 249 4.23 -33.94 1.58
N ILE A 250 5.37 -34.52 1.18
CA ILE A 250 5.72 -34.72 -0.23
C ILE A 250 5.34 -36.14 -0.62
N THR A 251 4.19 -36.31 -1.26
CA THR A 251 3.65 -37.61 -1.67
C THR A 251 4.06 -38.03 -3.07
N ASP A 252 4.39 -37.08 -3.95
CA ASP A 252 5.01 -37.38 -5.23
C ASP A 252 6.01 -36.27 -5.57
N GLY A 253 7.29 -36.65 -5.60
CA GLY A 253 8.35 -35.72 -5.86
C GLY A 253 8.09 -34.97 -7.17
N ARG A 254 8.12 -33.64 -7.08
CA ARG A 254 8.53 -32.77 -8.19
C ARG A 254 7.48 -32.37 -9.25
N ALA A 255 6.18 -32.68 -9.17
CA ALA A 255 5.26 -32.36 -10.28
C ALA A 255 4.17 -31.29 -10.03
N LYS A 256 3.67 -31.10 -8.81
CA LYS A 256 2.61 -30.13 -8.55
C LYS A 256 2.87 -29.48 -7.19
N VAL A 257 2.55 -28.19 -7.03
CA VAL A 257 2.44 -27.57 -5.71
C VAL A 257 1.15 -28.11 -5.08
N ASP A 258 1.17 -29.40 -4.76
CA ASP A 258 0.10 -30.14 -4.10
C ASP A 258 0.74 -30.74 -2.85
N TYR A 259 1.21 -29.86 -1.97
CA TYR A 259 1.55 -30.28 -0.62
C TYR A 259 0.24 -30.34 0.16
N THR A 260 0.04 -31.35 1.01
CA THR A 260 -0.93 -31.25 2.12
C THR A 260 -0.19 -30.73 3.35
N GLY A 261 -0.87 -29.90 4.14
CA GLY A 261 -0.36 -29.40 5.41
C GLY A 261 -0.02 -30.60 6.28
N GLY A 262 1.21 -30.65 6.78
CA GLY A 262 1.65 -31.77 7.58
C GLY A 262 1.02 -31.80 8.96
N PRO A 263 1.25 -32.90 9.70
CA PRO A 263 0.71 -33.06 11.05
C PRO A 263 1.17 -31.97 12.04
N ARG A 264 2.23 -31.20 11.73
CA ARG A 264 2.74 -30.12 12.58
C ARG A 264 2.55 -28.73 11.99
N GLN A 265 1.65 -28.55 11.01
CA GLN A 265 1.37 -27.23 10.46
C GLN A 265 0.99 -26.21 11.54
N LYS A 266 1.32 -24.93 11.30
CA LYS A 266 1.01 -23.80 12.19
C LYS A 266 -0.12 -22.99 11.59
N GLU A 267 -1.34 -23.51 11.75
CA GLU A 267 -2.54 -23.00 11.07
C GLU A 267 -2.77 -21.50 11.27
N SER A 268 -2.63 -20.99 12.50
CA SER A 268 -2.80 -19.56 12.81
C SER A 268 -1.85 -18.66 11.99
N VAL A 269 -0.58 -19.03 11.91
CA VAL A 269 0.44 -18.32 11.12
C VAL A 269 0.15 -18.43 9.63
N TYR A 270 -0.37 -19.57 9.18
CA TYR A 270 -0.75 -19.75 7.78
C TYR A 270 -2.01 -18.98 7.40
N ILE A 271 -2.99 -18.83 8.31
CA ILE A 271 -4.15 -17.94 8.17
C ILE A 271 -3.69 -16.49 7.99
N GLU A 272 -2.75 -16.00 8.81
CA GLU A 272 -2.19 -14.65 8.68
C GLU A 272 -1.58 -14.43 7.27
N TYR A 273 -0.76 -15.37 6.80
CA TYR A 273 -0.21 -15.32 5.45
C TYR A 273 -1.30 -15.32 4.36
N ARG A 274 -2.29 -16.20 4.44
CA ARG A 274 -3.37 -16.30 3.45
C ARG A 274 -4.26 -15.05 3.43
N ASN A 275 -4.45 -14.40 4.58
CA ASN A 275 -5.13 -13.10 4.66
C ASN A 275 -4.39 -12.03 3.84
N VAL A 276 -3.06 -11.94 3.97
CA VAL A 276 -2.23 -11.00 3.19
C VAL A 276 -2.27 -11.34 1.70
N LEU A 277 -2.22 -12.63 1.35
CA LEU A 277 -2.30 -13.07 -0.04
C LEU A 277 -3.63 -12.69 -0.70
N ARG A 278 -4.76 -12.89 -0.01
CA ARG A 278 -6.09 -12.48 -0.51
C ARG A 278 -6.17 -10.98 -0.71
N GLU A 279 -5.69 -10.21 0.26
CA GLU A 279 -5.65 -8.75 0.15
C GLU A 279 -4.80 -8.28 -1.05
N PHE A 280 -3.64 -8.90 -1.27
CA PHE A 280 -2.81 -8.62 -2.44
C PHE A 280 -3.49 -8.99 -3.76
N ARG A 281 -4.25 -10.09 -3.78
CA ARG A 281 -5.05 -10.50 -4.95
C ARG A 281 -6.17 -9.52 -5.26
N ASP A 282 -6.88 -9.05 -4.24
CA ASP A 282 -7.98 -8.11 -4.41
C ASP A 282 -7.47 -6.76 -4.93
N LEU A 283 -6.31 -6.27 -4.44
CA LEU A 283 -5.91 -4.88 -4.60
C LEU A 283 -4.75 -4.62 -5.57
N VAL A 284 -3.88 -5.59 -5.82
CA VAL A 284 -2.66 -5.38 -6.63
C VAL A 284 -2.57 -6.33 -7.80
N TRP A 285 -2.68 -7.64 -7.55
CA TRP A 285 -2.53 -8.65 -8.61
C TRP A 285 -3.85 -8.88 -9.35
N ASN A 286 -4.50 -7.82 -9.82
CA ASN A 286 -5.75 -7.89 -10.59
C ASN A 286 -5.56 -7.26 -11.98
N GLN A 287 -6.51 -7.51 -12.90
CA GLN A 287 -6.40 -7.05 -14.29
C GLN A 287 -6.48 -5.52 -14.44
N GLU A 288 -7.01 -4.82 -13.44
CA GLU A 288 -7.10 -3.37 -13.44
C GLU A 288 -5.77 -2.72 -13.05
N THR A 289 -5.05 -3.31 -12.10
CA THR A 289 -3.88 -2.68 -11.47
C THR A 289 -2.56 -3.14 -12.08
N LEU A 290 -2.39 -4.45 -12.29
CA LEU A 290 -1.08 -5.01 -12.65
C LEU A 290 -0.67 -4.70 -14.10
N PRO A 291 -1.53 -4.83 -15.13
CA PRO A 291 -1.12 -4.53 -16.51
C PRO A 291 -0.68 -3.08 -16.73
N PRO A 292 -1.41 -2.04 -16.28
CA PRO A 292 -0.94 -0.65 -16.42
C PRO A 292 0.37 -0.40 -15.66
N LEU A 293 0.57 -1.09 -14.53
CA LEU A 293 1.83 -1.02 -13.79
C LEU A 293 2.99 -1.63 -14.60
N ILE A 294 2.79 -2.79 -15.24
CA ILE A 294 3.79 -3.39 -16.14
C ILE A 294 4.14 -2.42 -17.28
N ASP A 295 3.13 -1.86 -17.95
CA ASP A 295 3.31 -0.91 -19.06
C ASP A 295 4.09 0.34 -18.63
N ARG A 296 3.85 0.82 -17.41
CA ARG A 296 4.59 1.95 -16.84
C ARG A 296 6.08 1.65 -16.66
N PHE A 297 6.45 0.47 -16.16
CA PHE A 297 7.86 0.11 -16.02
C PHE A 297 8.51 -0.08 -17.40
N ALA A 298 7.76 -0.60 -18.38
CA ALA A 298 8.23 -0.74 -19.76
C ALA A 298 8.47 0.63 -20.43
N SER A 299 7.57 1.60 -20.23
CA SER A 299 7.60 2.90 -20.91
C SER A 299 8.88 3.70 -20.65
N VAL A 300 9.52 3.49 -19.49
CA VAL A 300 10.81 4.12 -19.15
C VAL A 300 11.92 3.77 -20.13
N ILE A 301 11.88 2.57 -20.71
CA ILE A 301 12.95 2.02 -21.54
C ILE A 301 12.55 1.78 -23.00
N THR A 302 11.28 1.97 -23.36
CA THR A 302 10.75 1.69 -24.70
C THR A 302 11.57 2.31 -25.82
N ASP A 303 12.01 3.57 -25.65
CA ASP A 303 12.80 4.28 -26.68
C ASP A 303 14.26 3.80 -26.76
N PHE A 304 14.79 3.17 -25.70
CA PHE A 304 16.19 2.75 -25.63
C PHE A 304 16.41 1.26 -25.92
N VAL A 305 15.43 0.39 -25.68
CA VAL A 305 15.54 -1.05 -25.96
C VAL A 305 15.92 -1.34 -27.42
N PRO A 306 15.39 -0.65 -28.46
CA PRO A 306 15.84 -0.86 -29.83
C PRO A 306 17.35 -0.67 -30.02
N ALA A 307 17.94 0.34 -29.37
CA ALA A 307 19.38 0.58 -29.44
C ALA A 307 20.20 -0.51 -28.73
N ASP A 308 19.73 -1.00 -27.58
CA ASP A 308 20.35 -2.14 -26.89
C ASP A 308 20.30 -3.42 -27.73
N ARG A 309 19.15 -3.68 -28.38
CA ARG A 309 19.01 -4.83 -29.28
C ARG A 309 19.93 -4.72 -30.47
N ASP A 310 19.98 -3.57 -31.15
CA ASP A 310 20.87 -3.36 -32.31
C ASP A 310 22.35 -3.53 -31.95
N ARG A 311 22.73 -3.19 -30.71
CA ARG A 311 24.10 -3.43 -30.21
C ARG A 311 24.46 -4.92 -30.20
N TRP A 312 23.52 -5.82 -29.89
CA TRP A 312 23.83 -7.24 -29.69
C TRP A 312 23.42 -8.13 -30.86
N LYS A 313 22.36 -7.77 -31.58
CA LYS A 313 21.78 -8.55 -32.65
C LYS A 313 22.81 -8.98 -33.71
N ASP A 314 22.77 -10.26 -34.07
CA ASP A 314 23.62 -10.90 -35.08
C ASP A 314 25.14 -10.84 -34.77
N ASN A 315 25.53 -10.61 -33.51
CA ASN A 315 26.94 -10.47 -33.15
C ASN A 315 27.76 -11.72 -33.53
N PRO A 316 28.84 -11.57 -34.34
CA PRO A 316 29.61 -12.70 -34.87
C PRO A 316 30.40 -13.47 -33.80
N LEU A 317 30.55 -12.92 -32.59
CA LEU A 317 31.20 -13.58 -31.45
C LEU A 317 30.26 -14.52 -30.69
N SER A 318 28.98 -14.59 -31.06
CA SER A 318 27.94 -15.32 -30.31
C SER A 318 28.08 -16.84 -30.28
N GLN A 319 28.87 -17.45 -31.19
CA GLN A 319 29.15 -18.90 -31.23
C GLN A 319 27.90 -19.81 -30.98
N GLY A 320 26.70 -19.36 -31.38
CA GLY A 320 25.45 -20.10 -31.22
C GLY A 320 24.56 -19.71 -30.03
N THR A 321 24.96 -18.74 -29.19
CA THR A 321 24.11 -18.14 -28.13
C THR A 321 23.17 -17.08 -28.72
N LEU A 322 21.91 -17.02 -28.26
CA LEU A 322 20.98 -15.95 -28.65
C LEU A 322 21.58 -14.57 -28.29
N THR A 323 21.53 -13.66 -29.26
CA THR A 323 22.04 -12.28 -29.12
C THR A 323 20.97 -11.20 -29.30
N ASP A 324 19.75 -11.60 -29.67
CA ASP A 324 18.57 -10.77 -29.71
C ASP A 324 17.43 -11.56 -29.07
N PHE A 325 16.82 -10.96 -28.05
CA PHE A 325 15.77 -11.57 -27.24
C PHE A 325 14.36 -11.21 -27.70
N GLY A 326 14.25 -10.52 -28.83
CA GLY A 326 12.98 -10.02 -29.32
C GLY A 326 12.63 -8.63 -28.76
N PRO A 327 11.53 -8.05 -29.24
CA PRO A 327 11.05 -6.74 -28.79
C PRO A 327 10.62 -6.75 -27.31
N LEU A 328 10.66 -5.58 -26.65
CA LEU A 328 10.22 -5.42 -25.26
C LEU A 328 8.76 -5.84 -25.09
N GLU A 329 7.94 -5.50 -26.09
CA GLU A 329 6.51 -5.76 -26.16
C GLU A 329 6.17 -7.25 -26.03
N ASP A 330 7.00 -8.14 -26.56
CA ASP A 330 6.81 -9.58 -26.42
C ASP A 330 6.99 -10.01 -24.95
N LYS A 331 7.94 -9.41 -24.24
CA LYS A 331 8.12 -9.68 -22.79
C LYS A 331 6.96 -9.14 -21.97
N ILE A 332 6.46 -7.95 -22.29
CA ILE A 332 5.31 -7.35 -21.61
C ILE A 332 4.04 -8.17 -21.85
N ALA A 333 3.83 -8.64 -23.08
CA ALA A 333 2.75 -9.56 -23.40
C ALA A 333 2.89 -10.87 -22.60
N ASP A 334 4.09 -11.48 -22.56
CA ASP A 334 4.35 -12.70 -21.80
C ASP A 334 4.05 -12.53 -20.30
N MET A 335 4.44 -11.41 -19.69
CA MET A 335 4.14 -11.13 -18.28
C MET A 335 2.63 -11.05 -18.01
N ASN A 336 1.86 -10.45 -18.90
CA ASN A 336 0.41 -10.38 -18.79
C ASN A 336 -0.25 -11.76 -18.98
N VAL A 337 0.21 -12.56 -19.95
CA VAL A 337 -0.26 -13.93 -20.15
C VAL A 337 0.11 -14.79 -18.93
N PHE A 338 1.31 -14.63 -18.37
CA PHE A 338 1.73 -15.30 -17.14
C PHE A 338 0.79 -14.95 -15.97
N ALA A 339 0.47 -13.67 -15.79
CA ALA A 339 -0.35 -13.22 -14.66
C ALA A 339 -1.80 -13.70 -14.74
N PHE A 340 -2.43 -13.69 -15.93
CA PHE A 340 -3.90 -13.81 -16.04
C PHE A 340 -4.42 -14.83 -17.07
N VAL A 341 -3.57 -15.43 -17.90
CA VAL A 341 -4.01 -16.38 -18.94
C VAL A 341 -3.46 -17.78 -18.69
N GLY A 342 -2.18 -17.91 -18.37
CA GLY A 342 -1.50 -19.18 -18.17
C GLY A 342 -1.21 -19.94 -19.47
N GLY A 343 -0.76 -21.18 -19.34
CA GLY A 343 -0.32 -22.01 -20.47
C GLY A 343 0.94 -22.83 -20.21
N THR A 344 1.41 -23.49 -21.28
CA THR A 344 2.53 -24.46 -21.25
C THR A 344 3.91 -23.84 -21.51
N HIS A 345 3.98 -22.53 -21.79
CA HIS A 345 5.19 -21.88 -22.30
C HIS A 345 6.23 -21.52 -21.23
N TRP A 346 5.95 -21.76 -19.95
CA TRP A 346 6.87 -21.51 -18.82
C TRP A 346 7.35 -22.80 -18.14
N PRO A 347 8.04 -23.70 -18.87
CA PRO A 347 8.54 -24.96 -18.30
C PRO A 347 9.55 -24.65 -17.18
N THR A 348 9.84 -25.57 -16.26
CA THR A 348 11.03 -25.47 -15.39
C THR A 348 12.17 -26.28 -15.97
N LEU A 349 13.42 -25.90 -15.67
CA LEU A 349 14.63 -26.39 -16.39
C LEU A 349 14.75 -27.92 -16.44
N ASP A 350 14.13 -28.63 -15.48
CA ASP A 350 14.13 -30.09 -15.41
C ASP A 350 12.74 -30.74 -15.58
N ARG A 351 11.68 -29.98 -15.91
CA ARG A 351 10.29 -30.50 -15.89
C ARG A 351 9.40 -29.92 -17.01
N PRO A 352 9.57 -30.39 -18.26
CA PRO A 352 8.81 -29.88 -19.39
C PRO A 352 7.30 -30.23 -19.38
N ASN A 353 6.85 -31.20 -18.58
CA ASN A 353 5.45 -31.66 -18.56
C ASN A 353 4.64 -31.30 -17.31
N THR A 354 5.22 -30.61 -16.32
CA THR A 354 4.56 -30.34 -15.02
C THR A 354 4.68 -28.90 -14.52
N SER A 355 5.46 -28.05 -15.19
CA SER A 355 5.57 -26.63 -14.89
C SER A 355 4.79 -25.83 -15.92
N MET A 356 3.48 -25.88 -15.80
CA MET A 356 2.57 -25.00 -16.50
C MET A 356 2.15 -23.90 -15.54
N VAL A 357 1.71 -22.77 -16.08
CA VAL A 357 0.88 -21.83 -15.32
C VAL A 357 -0.56 -22.22 -15.59
N ALA A 358 -1.37 -22.39 -14.55
CA ALA A 358 -2.77 -22.82 -14.67
C ALA A 358 -3.57 -21.90 -15.62
N PRO A 359 -4.58 -22.42 -16.35
CA PRO A 359 -5.52 -21.56 -17.08
C PRO A 359 -6.12 -20.49 -16.15
N GLY A 360 -6.08 -19.23 -16.58
CA GLY A 360 -6.35 -18.07 -15.72
C GLY A 360 -5.10 -17.45 -15.09
N GLY A 361 -3.92 -17.97 -15.43
CA GLY A 361 -2.63 -17.40 -15.04
C GLY A 361 -2.29 -17.63 -13.58
N ARG A 362 -1.27 -16.90 -13.14
CA ARG A 362 -0.82 -16.93 -11.75
C ARG A 362 -1.88 -16.41 -10.76
N ALA A 363 -2.82 -15.57 -11.21
CA ALA A 363 -3.96 -15.14 -10.42
C ALA A 363 -4.74 -16.31 -9.82
N VAL A 364 -5.07 -17.33 -10.63
CA VAL A 364 -5.78 -18.55 -10.17
C VAL A 364 -4.94 -19.33 -9.16
N GLU A 365 -3.65 -19.49 -9.39
CA GLU A 365 -2.79 -20.25 -8.47
C GLU A 365 -2.64 -19.54 -7.12
N LEU A 366 -2.68 -18.21 -7.09
CA LEU A 366 -2.69 -17.43 -5.85
C LEU A 366 -4.03 -17.57 -5.12
N ASP A 367 -5.16 -17.57 -5.85
CA ASP A 367 -6.49 -17.81 -5.27
C ASP A 367 -6.59 -19.22 -4.69
N GLU A 368 -6.09 -20.24 -5.40
CA GLU A 368 -5.99 -21.61 -4.90
C GLU A 368 -5.11 -21.70 -3.65
N ARG A 369 -4.01 -20.95 -3.58
CA ARG A 369 -3.11 -20.94 -2.43
C ARG A 369 -3.71 -20.24 -1.22
N SER A 370 -4.51 -19.19 -1.41
CA SER A 370 -5.25 -18.57 -0.32
C SER A 370 -6.43 -19.42 0.17
N ASN A 371 -6.98 -20.26 -0.70
CA ASN A 371 -8.11 -21.15 -0.39
C ASN A 371 -7.68 -22.54 0.06
N TYR A 372 -6.38 -22.74 0.16
CA TYR A 372 -5.78 -24.00 0.55
C TYR A 372 -6.40 -24.55 1.85
N GLY A 373 -6.61 -25.87 1.94
CA GLY A 373 -7.22 -26.48 3.15
C GLY A 373 -8.74 -26.29 3.26
N GLY A 374 -9.40 -25.80 2.20
CA GLY A 374 -10.84 -25.51 2.21
C GLY A 374 -11.18 -24.14 2.80
N ASP A 375 -10.27 -23.19 2.70
CA ASP A 375 -10.47 -21.83 3.21
C ASP A 375 -11.55 -21.07 2.42
N ASP A 376 -11.80 -21.43 1.15
CA ASP A 376 -12.85 -20.82 0.32
C ASP A 376 -14.27 -20.97 0.89
N VAL A 377 -14.53 -22.08 1.57
CA VAL A 377 -15.79 -22.35 2.29
C VAL A 377 -15.67 -22.08 3.79
N SER A 378 -14.58 -21.43 4.21
CA SER A 378 -14.28 -21.12 5.61
C SER A 378 -13.97 -19.65 5.84
N ILE A 379 -14.21 -18.77 4.87
CA ILE A 379 -14.02 -17.32 4.99
C ILE A 379 -15.37 -16.61 4.89
N PRO A 380 -15.53 -15.44 5.53
CA PRO A 380 -16.71 -14.61 5.34
C PRO A 380 -16.98 -14.29 3.87
N ASP A 381 -18.25 -14.24 3.50
CA ASP A 381 -18.68 -13.86 2.15
C ASP A 381 -18.23 -12.42 1.83
N LYS A 382 -17.93 -12.15 0.55
CA LYS A 382 -17.52 -10.81 0.10
C LYS A 382 -18.66 -9.82 0.35
N PRO A 383 -18.46 -8.78 1.18
CA PRO A 383 -19.51 -7.80 1.43
C PRO A 383 -19.75 -6.89 0.21
N ALA A 384 -20.93 -6.28 0.15
CA ALA A 384 -21.26 -5.23 -0.81
C ALA A 384 -21.27 -3.87 -0.12
N VAL A 385 -20.62 -2.86 -0.71
CA VAL A 385 -20.57 -1.49 -0.18
C VAL A 385 -21.35 -0.53 -1.08
N ALA A 386 -22.07 0.41 -0.48
CA ALA A 386 -22.75 1.50 -1.18
C ALA A 386 -22.54 2.84 -0.45
N SER A 387 -22.54 3.95 -1.21
CA SER A 387 -22.63 5.30 -0.63
C SER A 387 -24.06 5.58 -0.19
N ILE A 388 -24.20 6.16 1.00
CA ILE A 388 -25.47 6.62 1.58
C ILE A 388 -25.46 8.13 1.89
N GLY A 389 -24.36 8.81 1.57
CA GLY A 389 -24.21 10.27 1.68
C GLY A 389 -24.64 11.03 0.43
N ASP A 390 -24.30 12.32 0.36
CA ASP A 390 -24.50 13.17 -0.80
C ASP A 390 -23.80 12.60 -2.05
N ALA A 391 -24.53 12.55 -3.17
CA ALA A 391 -24.05 11.97 -4.43
C ALA A 391 -22.90 12.75 -5.08
N SER A 392 -22.61 13.97 -4.62
CA SER A 392 -21.44 14.75 -5.04
C SER A 392 -20.17 14.43 -4.25
N PHE A 393 -20.25 13.62 -3.20
CA PHE A 393 -19.11 13.26 -2.32
C PHE A 393 -18.34 14.46 -1.77
N PRO A 394 -19.01 15.44 -1.11
CA PRO A 394 -18.29 16.47 -0.39
C PRO A 394 -17.56 15.86 0.81
N ALA A 395 -16.40 16.39 1.17
CA ALA A 395 -15.54 15.83 2.21
C ALA A 395 -16.26 15.63 3.58
N TYR A 396 -17.30 16.41 3.87
CA TYR A 396 -18.05 16.33 5.12
C TYR A 396 -19.16 15.25 5.12
N ASP A 397 -19.58 14.71 3.99
CA ASP A 397 -20.70 13.73 3.88
C ASP A 397 -20.28 12.46 3.14
N LEU A 398 -19.14 11.89 3.56
CA LEU A 398 -18.61 10.64 3.04
C LEU A 398 -19.12 9.46 3.87
N ARG A 399 -20.40 9.10 3.70
CA ARG A 399 -21.05 7.98 4.40
C ARG A 399 -21.25 6.77 3.52
N PHE A 400 -20.94 5.60 4.07
CA PHE A 400 -21.05 4.33 3.38
C PHE A 400 -21.74 3.28 4.25
N GLU A 401 -22.38 2.32 3.60
CA GLU A 401 -23.01 1.16 4.23
C GLU A 401 -22.48 -0.13 3.59
N THR A 402 -22.27 -1.15 4.40
CA THR A 402 -21.89 -2.50 3.96
C THR A 402 -23.05 -3.47 4.16
N SER A 403 -23.14 -4.52 3.35
CA SER A 403 -24.06 -5.63 3.60
C SER A 403 -23.78 -6.27 4.98
N PRO A 404 -24.80 -6.84 5.65
CA PRO A 404 -24.60 -7.59 6.89
C PRO A 404 -23.58 -8.72 6.74
N PHE A 405 -22.98 -9.14 7.87
CA PHE A 405 -22.11 -10.30 7.88
C PHE A 405 -22.82 -11.55 7.38
N SER A 406 -22.12 -12.31 6.54
CA SER A 406 -22.51 -13.66 6.20
C SER A 406 -21.27 -14.53 6.03
N ASP A 407 -21.40 -15.79 6.43
CA ASP A 407 -20.31 -16.76 6.43
C ASP A 407 -20.88 -18.12 6.02
N PRO A 408 -20.23 -18.88 5.12
CA PRO A 408 -20.70 -20.22 4.74
C PRO A 408 -20.89 -21.18 5.92
N GLN A 409 -20.19 -20.95 7.03
CA GLN A 409 -20.26 -21.71 8.29
C GLN A 409 -21.43 -21.25 9.19
N GLY A 410 -22.07 -20.14 8.85
CA GLY A 410 -23.21 -19.52 9.53
C GLY A 410 -22.86 -18.16 10.15
N ASP A 411 -23.81 -17.22 10.07
CA ASP A 411 -23.62 -15.80 10.44
C ASP A 411 -23.27 -15.53 11.93
N GLY A 412 -23.25 -16.56 12.79
CA GLY A 412 -22.92 -16.44 14.21
C GLY A 412 -21.41 -16.42 14.52
N THR A 413 -20.55 -16.30 13.51
CA THR A 413 -19.08 -16.33 13.60
C THR A 413 -18.44 -14.96 13.39
N PHE A 414 -19.21 -13.87 13.38
CA PHE A 414 -18.67 -12.52 13.20
C PHE A 414 -17.64 -12.19 14.29
N ALA A 415 -16.44 -11.76 13.87
CA ALA A 415 -15.41 -11.26 14.78
C ALA A 415 -15.09 -9.79 14.57
N ALA A 416 -14.99 -9.33 13.32
CA ALA A 416 -14.70 -7.94 13.02
C ALA A 416 -15.16 -7.51 11.63
N LEU A 417 -15.55 -6.24 11.51
CA LEU A 417 -15.66 -5.48 10.28
C LEU A 417 -14.45 -4.53 10.17
N LYS A 418 -13.93 -4.32 8.96
CA LYS A 418 -12.91 -3.30 8.68
C LYS A 418 -13.29 -2.52 7.43
N TRP A 419 -13.19 -1.20 7.53
CA TRP A 419 -13.26 -0.26 6.41
C TRP A 419 -11.85 0.25 6.07
N ARG A 420 -11.60 0.44 4.78
CA ARG A 420 -10.40 1.11 4.26
C ARG A 420 -10.77 2.23 3.31
N LEU A 421 -9.91 3.23 3.26
CA LEU A 421 -9.88 4.27 2.25
C LEU A 421 -8.48 4.31 1.64
N ALA A 422 -8.42 4.39 0.32
CA ALA A 422 -7.19 4.62 -0.42
C ALA A 422 -7.39 5.74 -1.43
N GLU A 423 -6.41 6.62 -1.55
CA GLU A 423 -6.30 7.52 -2.70
C GLU A 423 -5.84 6.72 -3.92
N ILE A 424 -6.32 7.10 -5.10
CA ILE A 424 -5.90 6.52 -6.36
C ILE A 424 -5.57 7.60 -7.38
N THR A 425 -4.65 7.29 -8.28
CA THR A 425 -4.43 8.15 -9.45
C THR A 425 -5.54 7.94 -10.47
N ASP A 426 -6.30 9.00 -10.69
CA ASP A 426 -7.38 9.07 -11.67
C ASP A 426 -7.09 10.24 -12.64
N PRO A 427 -6.82 9.98 -13.93
CA PRO A 427 -6.56 11.01 -14.93
C PRO A 427 -7.70 12.01 -15.14
N ASP A 428 -8.93 11.66 -14.74
CA ASP A 428 -10.10 12.54 -14.87
C ASP A 428 -10.34 13.39 -13.61
N ALA A 429 -9.59 13.15 -12.53
CA ALA A 429 -9.70 13.92 -11.29
C ALA A 429 -9.13 15.34 -11.45
N PRO A 430 -9.77 16.38 -10.86
CA PRO A 430 -9.26 17.76 -10.91
C PRO A 430 -7.84 17.95 -10.38
N ALA A 431 -7.41 17.14 -9.40
CA ALA A 431 -6.08 17.21 -8.81
C ALA A 431 -5.02 16.34 -9.52
N TYR A 432 -5.36 15.73 -10.66
CA TYR A 432 -4.43 14.86 -11.39
C TYR A 432 -3.17 15.60 -11.83
N ASP A 433 -2.01 15.07 -11.41
CA ASP A 433 -0.70 15.47 -11.89
C ASP A 433 -0.08 14.34 -12.75
N PRO A 434 0.07 14.52 -14.08
CA PRO A 434 0.66 13.50 -14.95
C PRO A 434 2.14 13.22 -14.65
N GLU A 435 2.82 14.15 -13.97
CA GLU A 435 4.23 14.00 -13.58
C GLU A 435 4.39 13.35 -12.19
N ALA A 436 3.30 13.15 -11.42
CA ALA A 436 3.33 12.49 -10.12
C ALA A 436 3.48 10.97 -10.23
N ASP A 437 3.93 10.32 -9.15
CA ASP A 437 3.92 8.86 -9.10
C ASP A 437 2.46 8.41 -8.95
N PRO A 438 2.01 7.38 -9.70
CA PRO A 438 0.69 6.84 -9.55
C PRO A 438 0.55 6.26 -8.14
N ILE A 439 -0.55 6.66 -7.51
CA ILE A 439 -0.99 6.19 -6.22
C ILE A 439 -1.82 4.94 -6.47
N LEU A 440 -1.38 3.84 -5.89
CA LEU A 440 -2.05 2.54 -6.00
C LEU A 440 -2.94 2.31 -4.79
N GLU A 441 -4.09 1.69 -5.03
CA GLU A 441 -5.10 1.40 -4.01
C GLU A 441 -4.56 0.62 -2.80
N TRP A 442 -3.46 -0.11 -2.96
CA TRP A 442 -2.79 -0.81 -1.86
C TRP A 442 -2.48 0.11 -0.66
N THR A 443 -2.06 1.35 -0.93
CA THR A 443 -1.73 2.34 0.11
C THR A 443 -2.99 2.78 0.85
N GLU A 444 -3.19 2.23 2.05
CA GLU A 444 -4.27 2.63 2.97
C GLU A 444 -3.93 3.99 3.59
N ILE A 445 -4.71 5.02 3.27
CA ILE A 445 -4.54 6.38 3.85
C ILE A 445 -5.38 6.57 5.12
N TRP A 446 -6.46 5.80 5.24
CA TRP A 446 -7.30 5.76 6.43
C TRP A 446 -7.92 4.39 6.61
N SER A 447 -8.12 4.01 7.87
CA SER A 447 -8.69 2.73 8.27
C SER A 447 -9.59 2.91 9.49
N SER A 448 -10.70 2.18 9.55
CA SER A 448 -11.51 2.12 10.78
C SER A 448 -10.84 1.35 11.91
N GLY A 449 -9.78 0.58 11.62
CA GLY A 449 -9.36 -0.53 12.47
C GLY A 449 -10.41 -1.66 12.48
N GLU A 450 -10.26 -2.62 13.40
CA GLU A 450 -11.24 -3.68 13.59
C GLU A 450 -12.44 -3.15 14.42
N ILE A 451 -13.63 -3.16 13.80
CA ILE A 451 -14.92 -2.87 14.46
C ILE A 451 -15.52 -4.21 14.89
N VAL A 452 -15.61 -4.44 16.20
CA VAL A 452 -16.10 -5.71 16.79
C VAL A 452 -17.61 -5.72 17.05
N THR A 453 -18.33 -4.74 16.51
CA THR A 453 -19.79 -4.60 16.56
C THR A 453 -20.37 -4.69 15.16
N GLU A 454 -21.61 -5.14 15.05
CA GLU A 454 -22.37 -5.19 13.79
C GLU A 454 -22.92 -3.80 13.39
N ASP A 455 -22.06 -2.78 13.43
CA ASP A 455 -22.35 -1.45 12.89
C ASP A 455 -21.88 -1.40 11.44
N TYR A 456 -22.84 -1.54 10.52
CA TYR A 456 -22.57 -1.68 9.10
C TYR A 456 -22.48 -0.34 8.36
N GLN A 457 -22.49 0.79 9.08
CA GLN A 457 -22.35 2.12 8.48
C GLN A 457 -21.06 2.79 8.95
N ILE A 458 -20.51 3.66 8.12
CA ILE A 458 -19.32 4.45 8.46
C ILE A 458 -19.40 5.86 7.88
N GLN A 459 -18.97 6.84 8.66
CA GLN A 459 -18.61 8.18 8.18
C GLN A 459 -17.08 8.23 8.07
N ILE A 460 -16.58 8.43 6.86
CA ILE A 460 -15.17 8.72 6.64
C ILE A 460 -14.88 10.15 7.15
N PRO A 461 -13.84 10.36 7.98
CA PRO A 461 -13.48 11.69 8.44
C PRO A 461 -13.08 12.59 7.27
N SER A 462 -13.55 13.83 7.25
CA SER A 462 -13.16 14.82 6.24
C SER A 462 -11.66 15.10 6.22
N SER A 463 -10.97 14.94 7.35
CA SER A 463 -9.52 15.06 7.46
C SER A 463 -8.74 13.94 6.78
N ALA A 464 -9.40 12.88 6.31
CA ALA A 464 -8.78 11.76 5.60
C ALA A 464 -8.70 11.99 4.08
N VAL A 465 -9.29 13.07 3.57
CA VAL A 465 -9.40 13.32 2.13
C VAL A 465 -9.10 14.78 1.76
N GLU A 466 -8.77 14.99 0.49
CA GLU A 466 -8.51 16.30 -0.11
C GLU A 466 -9.47 16.55 -1.28
N PRO A 467 -10.08 17.75 -1.39
CA PRO A 467 -10.96 18.08 -2.50
C PRO A 467 -10.29 18.01 -3.88
N GLY A 468 -10.95 17.39 -4.85
CA GLY A 468 -10.44 17.21 -6.21
C GLY A 468 -9.60 15.96 -6.43
N HIS A 469 -9.31 15.18 -5.38
CA HIS A 469 -8.64 13.88 -5.46
C HIS A 469 -9.66 12.73 -5.55
N SER A 470 -9.25 11.62 -6.14
CA SER A 470 -10.08 10.40 -6.29
C SER A 470 -9.67 9.31 -5.29
N TYR A 471 -10.67 8.63 -4.74
CA TYR A 471 -10.51 7.65 -3.68
C TYR A 471 -11.36 6.41 -3.93
N ARG A 472 -10.97 5.30 -3.29
CA ARG A 472 -11.75 4.07 -3.18
C ARG A 472 -11.99 3.70 -1.73
N VAL A 473 -13.25 3.44 -1.41
CA VAL A 473 -13.66 2.85 -0.12
C VAL A 473 -14.03 1.39 -0.32
N ARG A 474 -13.57 0.54 0.60
CA ARG A 474 -13.95 -0.88 0.67
C ARG A 474 -14.21 -1.32 2.11
N SER A 475 -15.00 -2.37 2.27
CA SER A 475 -15.16 -3.09 3.52
C SER A 475 -14.71 -4.55 3.36
N ARG A 476 -14.30 -5.19 4.46
CA ARG A 476 -14.17 -6.64 4.58
C ARG A 476 -14.53 -7.08 5.98
N MET A 477 -14.81 -8.37 6.17
CA MET A 477 -15.19 -8.92 7.47
C MET A 477 -14.31 -10.11 7.84
N LYS A 478 -14.21 -10.37 9.14
CA LYS A 478 -13.39 -11.41 9.77
C LYS A 478 -14.28 -12.31 10.60
N ASP A 479 -14.02 -13.60 10.55
CA ASP A 479 -14.67 -14.57 11.43
C ASP A 479 -13.89 -14.81 12.74
N GLU A 480 -14.49 -15.56 13.66
CA GLU A 480 -13.87 -15.97 14.93
C GLU A 480 -12.64 -16.88 14.75
N THR A 481 -12.42 -17.45 13.57
CA THR A 481 -11.23 -18.25 13.26
C THR A 481 -10.02 -17.40 12.88
N GLY A 482 -10.23 -16.10 12.70
CA GLY A 482 -9.21 -15.13 12.32
C GLY A 482 -9.03 -14.96 10.82
N ARG A 483 -9.92 -15.56 10.02
CA ARG A 483 -9.92 -15.46 8.57
C ARG A 483 -10.65 -14.20 8.15
N TRP A 484 -9.96 -13.35 7.39
CA TRP A 484 -10.61 -12.27 6.67
C TRP A 484 -11.28 -12.82 5.41
N GLY A 485 -12.44 -12.30 5.02
CA GLY A 485 -13.01 -12.48 3.69
C GLY A 485 -12.27 -11.63 2.65
N HIS A 486 -12.83 -11.58 1.44
CA HIS A 486 -12.37 -10.65 0.40
C HIS A 486 -12.77 -9.21 0.73
N TRP A 487 -12.00 -8.25 0.22
CA TRP A 487 -12.47 -6.87 0.14
C TRP A 487 -13.67 -6.77 -0.80
N SER A 488 -14.64 -5.92 -0.44
CA SER A 488 -15.78 -5.58 -1.31
C SER A 488 -15.30 -5.05 -2.66
N ASP A 489 -16.20 -4.99 -3.65
CA ASP A 489 -15.96 -4.11 -4.80
C ASP A 489 -15.84 -2.65 -4.31
N PRO A 490 -15.03 -1.80 -4.97
CA PRO A 490 -14.79 -0.45 -4.48
C PRO A 490 -16.00 0.44 -4.75
N VAL A 491 -16.28 1.35 -3.83
CA VAL A 491 -16.96 2.61 -4.18
C VAL A 491 -15.87 3.63 -4.50
N GLU A 492 -15.73 3.94 -5.78
CA GLU A 492 -14.81 4.97 -6.29
C GLU A 492 -15.53 6.32 -6.40
N PHE A 493 -14.88 7.39 -5.95
CA PHE A 493 -15.41 8.74 -6.01
C PHE A 493 -14.30 9.80 -6.04
N THR A 494 -14.60 10.95 -6.63
CA THR A 494 -13.78 12.16 -6.51
C THR A 494 -14.40 13.08 -5.48
N VAL A 495 -13.60 13.55 -4.50
CA VAL A 495 -14.12 14.47 -3.48
C VAL A 495 -14.46 15.81 -4.12
N ALA A 496 -15.69 16.27 -3.94
CA ALA A 496 -16.14 17.52 -4.52
C ALA A 496 -15.29 18.70 -4.06
N GLN A 497 -14.89 19.54 -5.01
CA GLN A 497 -14.42 20.89 -4.73
C GLN A 497 -15.62 21.76 -4.36
N VAL A 498 -16.02 21.71 -3.09
CA VAL A 498 -16.96 22.68 -2.52
C VAL A 498 -16.21 24.00 -2.32
N ALA A 499 -16.86 25.14 -2.54
CA ALA A 499 -16.25 26.44 -2.33
C ALA A 499 -15.71 26.53 -0.89
N THR A 500 -14.40 26.73 -0.74
CA THR A 500 -13.78 26.81 0.58
C THR A 500 -14.26 28.08 1.28
N ILE A 501 -15.02 27.91 2.37
CA ILE A 501 -15.41 29.03 3.25
C ILE A 501 -14.15 29.44 4.03
N SER A 502 -13.61 30.60 3.72
CA SER A 502 -12.39 31.15 4.32
C SER A 502 -12.73 32.11 5.48
N PRO A 503 -11.75 32.48 6.32
CA PRO A 503 -11.96 33.49 7.35
C PRO A 503 -12.55 34.79 6.78
N GLY A 504 -13.72 35.17 7.27
CA GLY A 504 -14.48 36.33 6.82
C GLY A 504 -15.51 36.08 5.72
N ASP A 505 -15.53 34.91 5.06
CA ASP A 505 -16.56 34.59 4.05
C ASP A 505 -17.93 34.34 4.67
N MET A 506 -17.94 33.76 5.87
CA MET A 506 -19.12 33.58 6.72
C MET A 506 -18.86 34.21 8.08
N ILE A 507 -19.79 35.03 8.56
CA ILE A 507 -19.70 35.66 9.88
C ILE A 507 -21.02 35.47 10.65
N VAL A 508 -20.96 35.57 11.98
CA VAL A 508 -22.14 35.68 12.82
C VAL A 508 -22.57 37.14 12.82
N SER A 509 -23.73 37.44 12.20
CA SER A 509 -24.28 38.80 12.12
C SER A 509 -25.16 39.15 13.32
N GLU A 510 -25.96 38.19 13.79
CA GLU A 510 -26.85 38.34 14.93
C GLU A 510 -26.93 37.04 15.72
N PHE A 511 -27.31 37.12 17.00
CA PHE A 511 -27.66 35.94 17.80
C PHE A 511 -28.60 36.33 18.95
N LEU A 512 -29.36 35.36 19.45
CA LEU A 512 -30.18 35.49 20.65
C LEU A 512 -29.77 34.41 21.65
N ALA A 513 -29.21 34.83 22.78
CA ALA A 513 -28.67 33.98 23.85
C ALA A 513 -29.40 34.12 25.19
N ASN A 514 -30.35 35.06 25.29
CA ASN A 514 -31.08 35.35 26.53
C ASN A 514 -32.48 35.86 26.20
N ALA A 515 -33.38 34.95 25.84
CA ALA A 515 -34.74 35.31 25.52
C ALA A 515 -35.55 35.68 26.77
N ASN A 516 -36.63 36.42 26.56
CA ASN A 516 -37.50 36.83 27.67
C ASN A 516 -38.25 35.62 28.27
N GLY A 517 -38.06 35.37 29.57
CA GLY A 517 -38.78 34.32 30.31
C GLY A 517 -38.10 32.96 30.25
N ASN A 518 -38.85 31.91 29.87
CA ASN A 518 -38.25 30.60 29.59
C ASN A 518 -37.55 30.66 28.23
N ASP A 519 -36.30 30.23 28.17
CA ASP A 519 -35.46 30.30 26.97
C ASP A 519 -35.46 29.00 26.14
N ASP A 520 -36.10 27.93 26.63
CA ASP A 520 -36.17 26.66 25.91
C ASP A 520 -36.57 26.86 24.43
N PHE A 521 -35.73 26.37 23.51
CA PHE A 521 -35.89 26.38 22.05
C PHE A 521 -35.75 27.74 21.36
N LYS A 522 -35.38 28.80 22.07
CA LYS A 522 -35.39 30.18 21.54
C LYS A 522 -34.01 30.70 21.19
N GLU A 523 -32.95 29.94 21.46
CA GLU A 523 -31.60 30.35 21.11
C GLU A 523 -31.35 30.17 19.61
N TRP A 524 -30.74 31.18 18.98
CA TRP A 524 -30.44 31.16 17.55
C TRP A 524 -29.26 32.05 17.19
N ILE A 525 -28.66 31.75 16.04
CA ILE A 525 -27.51 32.42 15.43
C ILE A 525 -27.89 32.76 13.98
N GLU A 526 -27.71 34.01 13.56
CA GLU A 526 -27.78 34.44 12.17
C GLU A 526 -26.38 34.45 11.55
N LEU A 527 -26.26 33.78 10.41
CA LEU A 527 -25.06 33.72 9.60
C LEU A 527 -25.19 34.63 8.39
N TYR A 528 -24.16 35.43 8.12
CA TYR A 528 -24.07 36.30 6.95
C TYR A 528 -22.95 35.86 6.01
N ASN A 529 -23.31 35.64 4.74
CA ASN A 529 -22.38 35.36 3.66
C ASN A 529 -21.83 36.67 3.07
N THR A 530 -20.55 36.95 3.31
CA THR A 530 -19.90 38.17 2.83
C THR A 530 -19.44 38.06 1.37
N THR A 531 -19.60 36.92 0.71
CA THR A 531 -19.05 36.67 -0.63
C THR A 531 -20.03 37.06 -1.76
N GLY A 532 -19.53 36.99 -2.99
CA GLY A 532 -20.30 37.23 -4.22
C GLY A 532 -20.99 35.99 -4.79
N ALA A 533 -20.97 34.86 -4.08
CA ALA A 533 -21.56 33.59 -4.51
C ALA A 533 -22.40 32.97 -3.39
N ASP A 534 -23.34 32.10 -3.76
CA ASP A 534 -24.08 31.29 -2.78
C ASP A 534 -23.13 30.28 -2.12
N LEU A 535 -23.22 30.13 -0.81
CA LEU A 535 -22.38 29.20 -0.05
C LEU A 535 -23.26 28.09 0.55
N ASP A 536 -22.95 26.83 0.22
CA ASP A 536 -23.46 25.69 0.97
C ASP A 536 -22.61 25.53 2.24
N ILE A 537 -23.25 25.69 3.40
CA ILE A 537 -22.57 25.68 4.70
C ILE A 537 -22.61 24.31 5.37
N ARG A 538 -23.07 23.25 4.69
CA ARG A 538 -22.89 21.88 5.19
C ARG A 538 -21.41 21.59 5.40
N GLY A 539 -21.08 20.92 6.50
CA GLY A 539 -19.72 20.70 6.99
C GLY A 539 -19.14 21.85 7.83
N LEU A 540 -19.78 23.02 7.87
CA LEU A 540 -19.41 24.09 8.80
C LEU A 540 -19.74 23.64 10.23
N GLN A 541 -18.76 23.77 11.14
CA GLN A 541 -18.91 23.44 12.54
C GLN A 541 -19.16 24.72 13.35
N ILE A 542 -20.19 24.69 14.19
CA ILE A 542 -20.42 25.65 15.27
C ILE A 542 -19.88 25.01 16.54
N ARG A 543 -19.15 25.79 17.34
CA ARG A 543 -18.58 25.31 18.60
C ARG A 543 -18.59 26.40 19.66
N ASP A 544 -18.76 25.99 20.90
CA ASP A 544 -18.36 26.78 22.07
C ASP A 544 -16.88 26.49 22.42
N ASN A 545 -16.41 27.03 23.55
CA ASN A 545 -15.06 26.78 24.06
C ASN A 545 -14.99 25.54 24.97
N GLU A 546 -16.13 25.06 25.44
CA GLU A 546 -16.33 23.88 26.24
C GLU A 546 -16.56 22.62 25.37
N SER A 547 -17.70 21.96 25.50
CA SER A 547 -17.99 20.65 24.90
C SER A 547 -18.99 20.70 23.76
N ASP A 548 -19.66 21.83 23.56
CA ASP A 548 -20.84 21.91 22.73
C ASP A 548 -20.42 22.20 21.29
N SER A 549 -20.90 21.36 20.38
CA SER A 549 -20.42 21.33 19.01
C SER A 549 -21.50 20.78 18.10
N HIS A 550 -21.71 21.46 16.98
CA HIS A 550 -22.63 21.03 15.96
C HIS A 550 -22.00 21.16 14.57
N ILE A 551 -22.06 20.11 13.76
CA ILE A 551 -21.66 20.16 12.35
C ILE A 551 -22.93 20.26 11.52
N ILE A 552 -23.05 21.32 10.71
CA ILE A 552 -24.19 21.51 9.81
C ILE A 552 -24.20 20.36 8.81
N GLN A 553 -25.28 19.58 8.79
CA GLN A 553 -25.38 18.38 7.98
C GLN A 553 -26.80 18.19 7.44
N GLY A 554 -26.95 17.43 6.37
CA GLY A 554 -28.25 17.17 5.77
C GLY A 554 -28.17 16.72 4.33
N SER A 555 -29.20 15.98 3.89
CA SER A 555 -29.33 15.47 2.52
C SER A 555 -29.69 16.56 1.51
N THR A 556 -30.11 17.74 1.97
CA THR A 556 -30.37 18.92 1.14
C THR A 556 -29.35 20.02 1.44
N PRO A 557 -28.85 20.75 0.42
CA PRO A 557 -27.98 21.90 0.62
C PRO A 557 -28.52 22.91 1.62
N VAL A 558 -27.66 23.40 2.52
CA VAL A 558 -27.98 24.50 3.45
C VAL A 558 -27.30 25.74 2.88
N ILE A 559 -28.03 26.49 2.05
CA ILE A 559 -27.46 27.59 1.29
C ILE A 559 -27.63 28.92 2.02
N VAL A 560 -26.53 29.65 2.23
CA VAL A 560 -26.55 31.08 2.54
C VAL A 560 -26.33 31.84 1.24
N PRO A 561 -27.33 32.56 0.71
CA PRO A 561 -27.21 33.26 -0.57
C PRO A 561 -26.08 34.29 -0.58
N SER A 562 -25.56 34.64 -1.76
CA SER A 562 -24.59 35.74 -1.88
C SER A 562 -25.12 37.02 -1.23
N LYS A 563 -24.32 37.60 -0.31
CA LYS A 563 -24.70 38.79 0.46
C LYS A 563 -26.03 38.62 1.23
N GLY A 564 -26.40 37.37 1.50
CA GLY A 564 -27.62 36.99 2.20
C GLY A 564 -27.35 36.43 3.60
N TYR A 565 -28.44 36.08 4.28
CA TYR A 565 -28.45 35.65 5.66
C TYR A 565 -29.17 34.29 5.80
N LEU A 566 -28.80 33.54 6.83
CA LEU A 566 -29.48 32.31 7.22
C LEU A 566 -29.49 32.18 8.75
N VAL A 567 -30.66 31.89 9.32
CA VAL A 567 -30.81 31.74 10.78
C VAL A 567 -30.81 30.25 11.14
N ILE A 568 -29.95 29.86 12.07
CA ILE A 568 -29.87 28.52 12.66
C ILE A 568 -30.21 28.61 14.15
N GLY A 569 -30.84 27.59 14.74
CA GLY A 569 -31.29 27.65 16.13
C GLY A 569 -31.66 26.30 16.72
N GLU A 570 -32.14 26.29 17.96
CA GLU A 570 -32.55 25.07 18.66
C GLU A 570 -33.83 24.43 18.06
N SER A 571 -34.68 25.22 17.41
CA SER A 571 -35.92 24.71 16.80
C SER A 571 -36.37 25.54 15.60
N THR A 572 -36.83 24.83 14.57
CA THR A 572 -37.53 25.41 13.42
C THR A 572 -39.03 25.62 13.67
N ASP A 573 -39.58 25.15 14.80
CA ASP A 573 -40.99 25.34 15.13
C ASP A 573 -41.24 26.73 15.72
N THR A 574 -41.79 27.61 14.87
CA THR A 574 -42.17 28.98 15.23
C THR A 574 -43.13 29.11 16.40
N ALA A 575 -43.83 28.04 16.79
CA ALA A 575 -44.71 28.05 17.95
C ALA A 575 -43.96 28.01 19.30
N VAL A 576 -42.71 27.52 19.29
CA VAL A 576 -41.90 27.36 20.51
C VAL A 576 -40.66 28.24 20.51
N ASN A 577 -40.05 28.52 19.34
CA ASN A 577 -38.80 29.27 19.23
C ASN A 577 -38.93 30.80 19.34
N GLY A 578 -40.05 31.30 19.87
CA GLY A 578 -40.32 32.74 19.98
C GLY A 578 -40.66 33.44 18.65
N GLY A 579 -40.89 32.67 17.57
CA GLY A 579 -41.21 33.21 16.25
C GLY A 579 -39.98 33.54 15.39
N ALA A 580 -38.79 33.09 15.80
CA ALA A 580 -37.55 33.27 15.05
C ALA A 580 -37.61 32.55 13.68
N PRO A 581 -37.07 33.14 12.60
CA PRO A 581 -37.10 32.57 11.26
C PRO A 581 -36.02 31.49 11.06
N VAL A 582 -35.88 30.58 12.02
CA VAL A 582 -34.89 29.50 12.00
C VAL A 582 -35.14 28.57 10.80
N GLN A 583 -34.11 28.41 9.97
CA GLN A 583 -34.12 27.61 8.74
C GLN A 583 -33.40 26.26 8.91
N TYR A 584 -32.55 26.13 9.92
CA TYR A 584 -31.82 24.91 10.25
C TYR A 584 -31.77 24.71 11.77
N SER A 585 -32.03 23.50 12.23
CA SER A 585 -32.02 23.14 13.65
C SER A 585 -30.68 22.50 14.03
N PHE A 586 -30.02 23.02 15.05
CA PHE A 586 -28.95 22.30 15.76
C PHE A 586 -29.47 21.56 17.00
N ASP A 587 -30.79 21.45 17.13
CA ASP A 587 -31.50 20.81 18.25
C ASP A 587 -30.97 21.31 19.60
N ASN A 588 -30.28 20.45 20.36
CA ASN A 588 -29.74 20.77 21.68
C ASN A 588 -28.22 20.52 21.73
N ASP A 589 -27.55 20.61 20.57
CA ASP A 589 -26.10 20.41 20.42
C ASP A 589 -25.28 21.66 20.76
N ILE A 590 -25.91 22.83 20.76
CA ILE A 590 -25.32 24.13 21.12
C ILE A 590 -26.23 24.76 22.18
N THR A 591 -25.63 25.31 23.23
CA THR A 591 -26.29 26.15 24.23
C THR A 591 -25.53 27.47 24.34
N LEU A 592 -26.25 28.59 24.41
CA LEU A 592 -25.68 29.92 24.49
C LEU A 592 -25.78 30.47 25.91
N GLY A 593 -24.64 30.79 26.51
CA GLY A 593 -24.56 31.31 27.87
C GLY A 593 -25.28 32.65 28.07
N ASN A 594 -26.38 32.63 28.84
CA ASN A 594 -27.16 33.82 29.23
C ASN A 594 -26.37 35.01 29.84
N SER A 595 -25.21 34.73 30.44
CA SER A 595 -24.35 35.71 31.13
C SER A 595 -23.00 35.95 30.42
N GLY A 596 -22.85 35.41 29.21
CA GLY A 596 -21.63 35.47 28.41
C GLY A 596 -21.17 34.09 27.96
N ASP A 597 -20.61 34.05 26.76
CA ASP A 597 -20.16 32.84 26.07
C ASP A 597 -19.32 33.19 24.83
N GLU A 598 -18.91 32.15 24.09
CA GLU A 598 -18.23 32.23 22.81
C GLU A 598 -18.93 31.41 21.71
N ILE A 599 -19.03 31.98 20.50
CA ILE A 599 -19.48 31.27 19.29
C ILE A 599 -18.32 31.20 18.32
N TYR A 600 -17.85 30.00 17.99
CA TYR A 600 -16.86 29.74 16.95
C TYR A 600 -17.51 29.12 15.72
N LEU A 601 -17.18 29.66 14.55
CA LEU A 601 -17.43 29.01 13.26
C LEU A 601 -16.12 28.41 12.77
N LEU A 602 -16.10 27.10 12.51
CA LEU A 602 -14.96 26.38 11.98
C LEU A 602 -15.31 25.73 10.64
N ASN A 603 -14.39 25.83 9.68
CA ASN A 603 -14.45 25.08 8.44
C ASN A 603 -13.22 24.16 8.39
N GLN A 604 -13.44 22.84 8.27
CA GLN A 604 -12.37 21.83 8.24
C GLN A 604 -11.36 21.98 9.40
N GLY A 605 -11.84 22.31 10.61
CA GLY A 605 -11.02 22.50 11.81
C GLY A 605 -10.32 23.87 11.93
N VAL A 606 -10.43 24.74 10.92
CA VAL A 606 -9.92 26.11 10.97
C VAL A 606 -11.01 27.05 11.45
N VAL A 607 -10.75 27.84 12.50
CA VAL A 607 -11.65 28.91 12.93
C VAL A 607 -11.72 29.99 11.85
N ILE A 608 -12.90 30.17 11.26
CA ILE A 608 -13.16 31.18 10.22
C ILE A 608 -13.81 32.45 10.78
N HIS A 609 -14.50 32.34 11.92
CA HIS A 609 -15.07 33.47 12.64
C HIS A 609 -15.27 33.12 14.11
N SER A 610 -15.23 34.13 14.98
CA SER A 610 -15.52 33.98 16.41
C SER A 610 -16.18 35.22 16.98
N VAL A 611 -17.15 35.02 17.87
CA VAL A 611 -17.78 36.07 18.68
C VAL A 611 -17.63 35.71 20.15
N VAL A 612 -17.24 36.67 20.97
CA VAL A 612 -17.19 36.56 22.44
C VAL A 612 -18.11 37.61 23.02
N TYR A 613 -18.97 37.22 23.95
CA TYR A 613 -19.94 38.14 24.54
C TYR A 613 -20.08 37.97 26.05
N GLY A 614 -20.65 38.98 26.70
CA GLY A 614 -20.85 39.04 28.15
C GLY A 614 -22.32 39.12 28.54
N ASP A 615 -22.60 39.61 29.74
CA ASP A 615 -23.97 39.78 30.25
C ASP A 615 -24.85 40.62 29.31
N PHE A 616 -25.96 40.03 28.87
CA PHE A 616 -27.04 40.72 28.16
C PHE A 616 -28.32 40.76 29.00
N THR A 617 -29.16 41.76 28.75
CA THR A 617 -30.49 41.81 29.41
C THR A 617 -31.46 40.85 28.71
N PRO A 618 -32.30 40.09 29.45
CA PRO A 618 -33.33 39.27 28.84
C PRO A 618 -34.25 40.11 27.95
N GLY A 619 -34.44 39.69 26.70
CA GLY A 619 -35.14 40.50 25.70
C GLY A 619 -35.57 39.70 24.47
N GLU A 620 -36.23 40.40 23.54
CA GLU A 620 -36.51 39.86 22.19
C GLU A 620 -35.60 40.49 21.12
N ASP A 621 -34.85 41.53 21.49
CA ASP A 621 -33.91 42.19 20.60
C ASP A 621 -32.61 41.37 20.53
N PRO A 622 -32.19 40.93 19.32
CA PRO A 622 -30.97 40.15 19.17
C PRO A 622 -29.73 41.00 19.43
N VAL A 623 -28.63 40.31 19.70
CA VAL A 623 -27.31 40.92 19.79
C VAL A 623 -26.73 41.02 18.39
N VAL A 624 -26.40 42.24 17.96
CA VAL A 624 -25.83 42.50 16.64
C VAL A 624 -24.31 42.45 16.72
N SER A 625 -23.71 41.64 15.86
CA SER A 625 -22.26 41.46 15.70
C SER A 625 -21.85 41.95 14.31
N THR A 626 -21.47 43.24 14.21
CA THR A 626 -21.09 43.82 12.91
C THR A 626 -19.67 43.46 12.45
N ILE A 627 -18.79 43.05 13.37
CA ILE A 627 -17.42 42.55 13.16
C ILE A 627 -16.98 41.69 14.36
N ALA A 628 -15.87 40.94 14.22
CA ALA A 628 -15.24 40.24 15.34
C ALA A 628 -14.97 41.21 16.51
N GLU A 629 -15.39 40.82 17.72
CA GLU A 629 -15.32 41.60 18.98
C GLU A 629 -16.29 42.79 19.14
N SER A 630 -17.38 42.89 18.35
CA SER A 630 -18.35 44.00 18.48
C SER A 630 -19.80 43.66 18.90
N PRO A 631 -20.12 42.62 19.70
CA PRO A 631 -21.51 42.35 20.01
C PRO A 631 -22.13 43.49 20.84
N THR A 632 -23.11 44.18 20.27
CA THR A 632 -23.92 45.21 20.93
C THR A 632 -25.38 44.78 20.88
N GLN A 633 -26.03 44.74 22.04
CA GLN A 633 -27.47 44.49 22.14
C GLN A 633 -28.25 45.70 21.60
N GLY A 634 -29.25 45.43 20.75
CA GLY A 634 -30.07 46.43 20.05
C GLY A 634 -30.91 47.33 20.94
#